data_AF-A0A8J8C2F1-F1
#
_entry.id   AF-A0A8J8C2F1-F1
#
_cell.length_a   1.000
_cell.length_b   1.000
_cell.length_c   1.000
_cell.angle_alpha   90.00
_cell.angle_beta   90.00
_cell.angle_gamma   90.00
#
_symmetry.space_group_name_H-M   'P 1'
#
loop_
_entity.id
_entity.type
_entity.pdbx_description
1 polymer ?
#
loop_
_entity_poly.entity_id
_entity_poly.type
_entity_poly.pdbx_seq_one_letter_code
_entity_poly.pdbx_strand_id
1 'polypeptide(L)' 'MGFKREDITKWVHDAGLKNVIVDCADENCCAKSDSGSECADISIFVVSGEK' A
#
# COMPACT_ATOMS: atom_id res chain seq x y z
N MET A 1 5.53 6.32 -8.94
CA MET A 1 5.09 7.11 -7.76
C MET A 1 4.36 6.17 -6.84
N GLY A 2 4.75 6.09 -5.56
CA GLY A 2 4.17 5.15 -4.61
C GLY A 2 4.58 5.53 -3.19
N PHE A 3 3.84 5.04 -2.20
CA PHE A 3 4.15 5.26 -0.79
C PHE A 3 5.24 4.28 -0.35
N LYS A 4 6.25 4.75 0.41
CA LYS A 4 7.20 3.84 1.02
C LYS A 4 6.54 3.14 2.20
N ARG A 5 6.86 1.85 2.38
CA ARG A 5 6.38 1.06 3.54
C ARG A 5 6.75 1.72 4.87
N GLU A 6 7.90 2.38 4.92
CA GLU A 6 8.38 3.12 6.09
C GLU A 6 7.45 4.28 6.46
N ASP A 7 6.93 5.01 5.47
CA ASP A 7 6.01 6.14 5.69
C ASP A 7 4.67 5.64 6.24
N ILE A 8 4.20 4.50 5.73
CA ILE A 8 2.95 3.87 6.15
C ILE A 8 3.04 3.44 7.61
N THR A 9 4.10 2.71 8.00
CA THR A 9 4.32 2.27 9.38
C THR A 9 4.37 3.47 10.34
N LYS A 10 5.02 4.56 9.92
CA LYS A 10 5.10 5.78 10.72
C LYS A 10 3.73 6.40 10.97
N TRP A 11 2.90 6.55 9.93
CA TRP A 11 1.54 7.09 10.08
C TRP A 11 0.66 6.28 11.03
N VAL A 12 0.80 4.95 10.99
CA VAL A 12 0.00 4.04 11.80
C VAL A 12 0.44 4.11 13.26
N HIS A 13 1.74 4.26 13.52
CA HIS A 13 2.27 4.54 14.86
C HIS A 13 1.88 5.92 15.38
N ASP A 14 1.97 6.98 14.56
CA ASP A 14 1.53 8.34 14.91
C ASP A 14 0.02 8.38 15.22
N ALA A 15 -0.78 7.50 14.60
CA ALA A 15 -2.20 7.32 14.93
C ALA A 15 -2.45 6.60 16.28
N GLY A 16 -1.39 6.19 16.98
CA GLY A 16 -1.44 5.54 18.29
C GLY A 16 -1.71 4.04 18.24
N LEU A 17 -1.61 3.41 17.07
CA LEU A 17 -1.78 1.97 16.90
C LEU A 17 -0.45 1.24 17.19
N LYS A 18 -0.58 0.06 17.78
CA LYS A 18 0.48 -0.88 18.14
C LYS A 18 0.28 -2.20 17.41
N ASN A 19 1.27 -3.08 17.43
CA ASN A 19 1.20 -4.38 16.75
C ASN A 19 0.85 -4.24 15.26
N VAL A 20 1.47 -3.26 14.60
CA VAL A 20 1.18 -2.92 13.20
C VAL A 20 1.65 -4.03 12.27
N ILE A 21 0.73 -4.58 11.50
CA ILE A 21 0.99 -5.54 10.43
C ILE A 21 0.65 -4.86 9.11
N VAL A 22 1.63 -4.82 8.20
CA VAL A 22 1.47 -4.35 6.83
C VAL A 22 1.53 -5.56 5.93
N ASP A 23 0.41 -5.88 5.27
CA ASP A 23 0.35 -6.98 4.30
C ASP A 23 0.06 -6.43 2.90
N CYS A 24 0.49 -7.16 1.88
CA CYS A 24 0.17 -6.83 0.50
C CYS A 24 -1.03 -7.66 0.07
N ALA A 25 -1.97 -7.09 -0.65
CA ALA A 25 -3.11 -7.84 -1.16
C ALA A 25 -2.75 -8.87 -2.26
N ASP A 26 -1.44 -9.05 -2.54
CA ASP A 26 -0.82 -9.82 -3.65
C ASP A 26 -1.38 -9.55 -5.06
N GLU A 27 -2.34 -8.63 -5.18
CA GLU A 27 -2.92 -8.22 -6.44
C GLU A 27 -2.05 -7.13 -7.08
N ASN A 28 -1.27 -7.53 -8.08
CA ASN A 28 -0.75 -6.58 -9.06
C ASN A 28 -1.89 -6.25 -10.04
N CYS A 29 -2.70 -5.25 -9.69
CA CYS A 29 -3.73 -4.76 -10.60
C CYS A 29 -3.04 -4.00 -11.73
N CYS A 30 -2.73 -4.69 -12.84
CA CYS A 30 -2.25 -4.07 -14.06
C CYS A 30 -3.40 -3.27 -14.68
N ALA A 31 -3.58 -2.02 -14.25
CA ALA A 31 -4.45 -1.07 -14.91
C ALA A 31 -3.82 -0.76 -16.28
N LYS A 32 -4.37 -1.35 -17.34
CA LYS A 32 -4.02 -1.01 -18.72
C LYS A 32 -4.51 0.41 -18.99
N SER A 33 -3.61 1.26 -19.48
CA SER A 33 -3.98 2.57 -20.01
C SER A 33 -4.93 2.38 -21.19
N ASP A 34 -6.04 3.13 -21.21
CA ASP A 34 -7.03 3.10 -22.31
C ASP A 34 -6.42 3.59 -23.64
N SER A 35 -5.34 4.39 -23.57
CA SER A 35 -4.74 5.08 -24.71
C SER A 35 -3.35 4.56 -25.13
N GLY A 36 -2.86 3.43 -24.61
CA GLY A 36 -1.53 2.92 -24.98
C GLY A 36 -1.13 1.58 -24.36
N SER A 37 0.06 1.08 -24.73
CA SER A 37 0.64 -0.17 -24.19
C SER A 37 1.26 0.00 -22.79
N GLU A 38 0.97 1.11 -22.12
CA GLU A 38 1.54 1.46 -20.82
C GLU A 38 0.72 0.80 -19.71
N CYS A 39 1.38 -0.02 -18.90
CA CYS A 39 0.79 -0.62 -17.71
C CYS A 39 1.21 0.18 -16.48
N ALA A 40 0.24 0.55 -15.63
CA ALA A 40 0.56 1.05 -14.29
C ALA A 40 0.72 -0.15 -13.35
N ASP A 41 1.88 -0.23 -12.69
CA ASP A 41 2.11 -1.17 -11.59
C ASP A 41 1.47 -0.58 -10.33
N ILE A 42 0.37 -1.19 -9.87
CA ILE A 42 -0.40 -0.71 -8.72
C ILE A 42 -0.20 -1.72 -7.60
N SER A 43 0.53 -1.30 -6.56
CA SER A 43 0.68 -2.06 -5.32
C SER A 43 -0.40 -1.66 -4.31
N ILE A 44 -1.27 -2.59 -3.95
CA ILE A 44 -2.26 -2.42 -2.88
C ILE A 44 -1.73 -3.08 -1.60
N PHE A 45 -1.69 -2.31 -0.52
CA PHE A 45 -1.30 -2.79 0.81
C PHE A 45 -2.41 -2.50 1.82
N VAL A 46 -2.57 -3.43 2.77
CA VAL A 46 -3.50 -3.34 3.89
C VAL A 46 -2.70 -3.23 5.17
N VAL A 47 -3.14 -2.36 6.07
CA VAL A 47 -2.52 -2.21 7.38
C VAL A 47 -3.53 -2.43 8.48
N SER A 48 -3.18 -3.26 9.44
CA SER A 48 -3.93 -3.48 10.68
C SER A 48 -3.06 -3.17 11.89
N GLY A 49 -3.66 -2.61 12.92
CA GLY A 49 -3.02 -2.39 14.21
C GLY A 49 -4.06 -2.33 15.32
N GLU A 50 -3.60 -2.51 16.55
CA GLU A 50 -4.40 -2.53 17.77
C GLU A 50 -4.22 -1.22 18.54
N LYS A 51 -5.25 -0.72 19.22
CA LYS A 51 -5.16 0.52 20.02
C LYS A 51 -4.94 0.22 21.49
#